data_AF-A0A4P8L6E5-F1
#
_entry.id   AF-A0A4P8L6E5-F1
#
_cell.length_a   1.000
_cell.length_b   1.000
_cell.length_c   1.000
_cell.angle_alpha   90.00
_cell.angle_beta   90.00
_cell.angle_gamma   90.00
#
_symmetry.space_group_name_H-M   'P 1'
#
loop_
_entity.id
_entity.type
_entity.pdbx_description
1 polymer ?
#
loop_
_entity_poly.entity_id
_entity_poly.type
_entity_poly.pdbx_seq_one_letter_code
_entity_poly.pdbx_strand_id
1 'polypeptide(L)'
;MPHRKDIWRCGIIDQPVEQVLAQGVADVPVHWLPEEPPFHFLADPFPWRQDGHLHLFAETYDYRTRHGTIDLLSLGADFQVLERRPCLAEPWHLSYPIVFAADGAVWMLPEAHRSGTLHLYRMRSGLHEWVREVEIKLDRVPVDATPFSHGGRWWLFYSPADRRETRMGHLHVAWAERITGPWFPHPGNPVRIDMASSRPGGTATLIDGRIMLPTQDCSRTYGGAVRPLWIDRLDETGFAANAGAPLPVPASAGRYREGFHTLSSGGGVTLIDVKYIDRSLAGLWLEVRRRLR
;
A
#
# COMPACT_ATOMS: atom_id res chain seq x y z
N MET A 1 10.71 6.87 -20.72
CA MET A 1 9.70 7.24 -21.73
C MET A 1 8.85 8.39 -21.19
N PRO A 2 9.12 9.64 -21.59
CA PRO A 2 8.51 10.86 -21.02
C PRO A 2 6.97 10.98 -21.20
N HIS A 3 6.37 10.10 -21.99
CA HIS A 3 4.94 10.10 -22.30
C HIS A 3 4.09 9.25 -21.36
N ARG A 4 4.68 8.55 -20.38
CA ARG A 4 3.99 7.53 -19.60
C ARG A 4 3.60 8.05 -18.21
N LYS A 5 2.31 8.11 -17.90
CA LYS A 5 1.79 8.40 -16.55
C LYS A 5 0.87 7.27 -16.13
N ASP A 6 1.21 6.64 -15.01
CA ASP A 6 0.39 5.59 -14.42
C ASP A 6 -0.70 6.30 -13.60
N ILE A 7 -1.96 6.17 -14.02
CA ILE A 7 -3.11 6.79 -13.36
C ILE A 7 -3.89 5.69 -12.65
N TRP A 8 -3.89 5.78 -11.33
CA TRP A 8 -4.54 4.82 -10.43
C TRP A 8 -5.99 5.22 -10.11
N ARG A 9 -6.79 4.23 -9.76
CA ARG A 9 -8.15 4.38 -9.26
C ARG A 9 -8.44 3.34 -8.20
N CYS A 10 -8.87 3.80 -7.03
CA CYS A 10 -9.23 2.93 -5.93
C CYS A 10 -10.66 2.37 -6.09
N GLY A 11 -10.86 1.16 -5.58
CA GLY A 11 -12.14 0.48 -5.49
C GLY A 11 -12.32 -0.23 -4.16
N ILE A 12 -13.57 -0.42 -3.78
CA ILE A 12 -13.98 -1.08 -2.54
C ILE A 12 -14.74 -2.34 -2.92
N ILE A 13 -14.31 -3.47 -2.38
CA ILE A 13 -15.03 -4.73 -2.42
C ILE A 13 -15.65 -4.92 -1.04
N ASP A 14 -16.97 -5.02 -0.97
CA ASP A 14 -17.73 -5.18 0.28
C ASP A 14 -17.69 -6.60 0.83
N GLN A 15 -16.48 -7.15 0.92
CA GLN A 15 -16.21 -8.48 1.43
C GLN A 15 -14.81 -8.52 2.03
N PRO A 16 -14.60 -9.36 3.05
CA PRO A 16 -13.29 -9.52 3.66
C PRO A 16 -12.34 -10.27 2.69
N VAL A 17 -11.05 -10.03 2.84
CA VAL A 17 -10.02 -10.44 1.84
C VAL A 17 -9.97 -11.96 1.65
N GLU A 18 -10.22 -12.73 2.69
CA GLU A 18 -10.29 -14.19 2.64
C GLU A 18 -11.37 -14.69 1.68
N GLN A 19 -12.54 -14.04 1.67
CA GLN A 19 -13.64 -14.37 0.77
C GLN A 19 -13.29 -13.96 -0.67
N VAL A 20 -12.68 -12.78 -0.85
CA VAL A 20 -12.23 -12.30 -2.16
C VAL A 20 -11.20 -13.26 -2.78
N LEU A 21 -10.25 -13.75 -1.97
CA LEU A 21 -9.24 -14.71 -2.42
C LEU A 21 -9.84 -16.08 -2.72
N ALA A 22 -10.81 -16.55 -1.93
CA ALA A 22 -11.44 -17.86 -2.12
C ALA A 22 -12.32 -17.93 -3.37
N GLN A 23 -13.10 -16.89 -3.66
CA GLN A 23 -14.00 -16.86 -4.82
C GLN A 23 -13.32 -16.36 -6.11
N GLY A 24 -12.18 -15.68 -5.97
CA GLY A 24 -11.48 -14.99 -7.05
C GLY A 24 -12.00 -13.57 -7.30
N VAL A 25 -11.10 -12.65 -7.64
CA VAL A 25 -11.40 -11.20 -7.71
C VAL A 25 -12.03 -10.74 -9.03
N ALA A 26 -12.00 -11.56 -10.09
CA ALA A 26 -12.36 -11.14 -11.44
C ALA A 26 -13.80 -10.65 -11.58
N ASP A 27 -14.76 -11.36 -10.98
CA ASP A 27 -16.19 -11.13 -11.14
C ASP A 27 -16.85 -10.53 -9.90
N VAL A 28 -16.05 -10.11 -8.92
CA VAL A 28 -16.56 -9.54 -7.67
C VAL A 28 -17.07 -8.12 -7.93
N PRO A 29 -18.26 -7.75 -7.41
CA PRO A 29 -18.73 -6.38 -7.46
C PRO A 29 -17.73 -5.44 -6.77
N VAL A 30 -17.33 -4.38 -7.49
CA VAL A 30 -16.42 -3.35 -6.97
C VAL A 30 -17.15 -2.00 -6.99
N HIS A 31 -17.18 -1.33 -5.85
CA HIS A 31 -17.57 0.07 -5.73
C HIS A 31 -16.36 0.94 -6.06
N TRP A 32 -16.28 1.40 -7.30
CA TRP A 32 -15.19 2.25 -7.74
C TRP A 32 -15.36 3.69 -7.25
N LEU A 33 -14.30 4.28 -6.68
CA LEU A 33 -14.30 5.72 -6.39
C LEU A 33 -14.40 6.53 -7.70
N PRO A 34 -14.86 7.80 -7.64
CA PRO A 34 -14.86 8.69 -8.80
C PRO A 34 -13.49 8.79 -9.46
N GLU A 35 -13.45 9.07 -10.76
CA GLU A 35 -12.19 9.37 -11.45
C GLU A 35 -11.66 10.73 -10.99
N GLU A 36 -10.35 10.80 -10.75
CA GLU A 36 -9.66 12.04 -10.44
C GLU A 36 -9.53 12.94 -11.69
N PRO A 37 -9.32 14.26 -11.50
CA PRO A 37 -9.00 15.15 -12.61
C PRO A 37 -7.76 14.69 -13.41
N PRO A 38 -7.60 15.16 -14.66
CA PRO A 38 -6.45 14.77 -15.47
C PRO A 38 -5.12 15.00 -14.75
N PHE A 39 -4.26 13.99 -14.77
CA PHE A 39 -2.92 13.99 -14.14
C PHE A 39 -2.91 13.90 -12.61
N HIS A 40 -4.06 13.61 -12.00
CA HIS A 40 -4.18 13.22 -10.61
C HIS A 40 -4.54 11.74 -10.48
N PHE A 41 -4.19 11.14 -9.35
CA PHE A 41 -4.69 9.83 -8.97
C PHE A 41 -4.83 9.70 -7.45
N LEU A 42 -5.67 8.73 -7.07
CA LEU A 42 -5.66 8.10 -5.75
C LEU A 42 -5.11 6.69 -5.88
N ALA A 43 -4.20 6.29 -4.98
CA ALA A 43 -3.56 4.98 -4.94
C ALA A 43 -3.36 4.50 -3.50
N ASP A 44 -2.95 3.25 -3.34
CA ASP A 44 -2.63 2.63 -2.06
C ASP A 44 -3.72 2.81 -0.98
N PRO A 45 -4.98 2.40 -1.23
CA PRO A 45 -6.06 2.62 -0.27
C PRO A 45 -5.92 1.69 0.94
N PHE A 46 -6.03 2.24 2.16
CA PHE A 46 -6.07 1.48 3.42
C PHE A 46 -7.36 1.76 4.21
N PRO A 47 -8.12 0.73 4.59
CA PRO A 47 -9.38 0.89 5.30
C PRO A 47 -9.16 1.12 6.79
N TRP A 48 -10.01 1.96 7.39
CA TRP A 48 -10.14 2.11 8.83
C TRP A 48 -11.61 2.22 9.21
N ARG A 49 -12.07 1.43 10.17
CA ARG A 49 -13.43 1.58 10.72
C ARG A 49 -13.40 2.25 12.08
N GLN A 50 -14.20 3.30 12.22
CA GLN A 50 -14.41 3.99 13.48
C GLN A 50 -15.87 4.40 13.59
N ASP A 51 -16.46 4.22 14.76
CA ASP A 51 -17.83 4.67 15.06
C ASP A 51 -18.89 4.17 14.05
N GLY A 52 -18.69 2.97 13.49
CA GLY A 52 -19.58 2.36 12.49
C GLY A 52 -19.35 2.81 11.05
N HIS A 53 -18.49 3.81 10.82
CA HIS A 53 -18.18 4.35 9.51
C HIS A 53 -16.89 3.75 8.93
N LEU A 54 -16.86 3.57 7.60
CA LEU A 54 -15.65 3.21 6.87
C LEU A 54 -14.95 4.49 6.42
N HIS A 55 -13.66 4.56 6.75
CA HIS A 55 -12.74 5.57 6.28
C HIS A 55 -11.67 4.91 5.41
N LEU A 56 -11.13 5.68 4.47
CA LEU A 56 -10.10 5.27 3.55
C LEU A 56 -8.96 6.29 3.58
N PHE A 57 -7.75 5.81 3.85
CA PHE A 57 -6.52 6.59 3.70
C PHE A 57 -5.88 6.22 2.37
N ALA A 58 -5.49 7.21 1.56
CA ALA A 58 -4.88 6.95 0.26
C ALA A 58 -3.81 7.99 -0.09
N GLU A 59 -2.84 7.56 -0.89
CA GLU A 59 -1.96 8.48 -1.59
C GLU A 59 -2.79 9.32 -2.56
N THR A 60 -2.68 10.65 -2.46
CA THR A 60 -3.07 11.57 -3.52
C THR A 60 -1.82 12.09 -4.20
N TYR A 61 -1.78 12.02 -5.52
CA TYR A 61 -0.63 12.46 -6.31
C TYR A 61 -1.04 13.36 -7.46
N ASP A 62 -0.26 14.40 -7.66
CA ASP A 62 -0.39 15.31 -8.79
C ASP A 62 0.89 15.28 -9.64
N TYR A 63 0.79 14.82 -10.90
CA TYR A 63 1.93 14.76 -11.81
C TYR A 63 2.56 16.13 -12.14
N ARG A 64 1.84 17.23 -11.86
CA ARG A 64 2.29 18.61 -12.10
C ARG A 64 3.24 19.07 -11.01
N THR A 65 2.98 18.71 -9.74
CA THR A 65 3.86 19.00 -8.60
C THR A 65 4.85 17.87 -8.32
N ARG A 66 4.51 16.63 -8.74
CA ARG A 66 5.22 15.38 -8.48
C ARG A 66 5.40 15.08 -6.99
N HIS A 67 4.36 15.37 -6.22
CA HIS A 67 4.37 15.21 -4.77
C HIS A 67 3.15 14.43 -4.33
N GLY A 68 3.38 13.33 -3.62
CA GLY A 68 2.36 12.52 -2.96
C GLY A 68 2.14 12.96 -1.52
N THR A 69 0.88 13.13 -1.13
CA THR A 69 0.42 13.34 0.25
C THR A 69 -0.66 12.32 0.59
N ILE A 70 -1.09 12.25 1.84
CA ILE A 70 -2.15 11.32 2.26
C ILE A 70 -3.46 12.08 2.48
N ASP A 71 -4.51 11.61 1.81
CA ASP A 71 -5.88 12.06 2.01
C ASP A 71 -6.68 11.03 2.82
N LEU A 72 -7.57 11.55 3.67
CA LEU A 72 -8.63 10.82 4.36
C LEU A 72 -9.95 11.01 3.60
N LEU A 73 -10.59 9.91 3.24
CA LEU A 73 -11.93 9.87 2.68
C LEU A 73 -12.88 9.22 3.70
N SER A 74 -13.97 9.90 4.04
CA SER A 74 -15.04 9.37 4.87
C SER A 74 -16.18 8.88 3.98
N LEU A 75 -16.61 7.64 4.17
CA LEU A 75 -17.58 6.98 3.30
C LEU A 75 -18.94 6.80 3.98
N GLY A 76 -19.99 6.90 3.17
CA GLY A 76 -21.34 6.51 3.54
C GLY A 76 -21.50 5.00 3.60
N ALA A 77 -22.67 4.55 4.08
CA ALA A 77 -23.00 3.13 4.13
C ALA A 77 -23.07 2.46 2.74
N ASP A 78 -23.27 3.26 1.69
CA ASP A 78 -23.29 2.87 0.28
C ASP A 78 -21.93 3.07 -0.43
N PHE A 79 -20.88 3.33 0.35
CA PHE A 79 -19.52 3.62 -0.10
C PHE A 79 -19.37 4.92 -0.92
N GLN A 80 -20.36 5.80 -0.93
CA GLN A 80 -20.19 7.14 -1.50
C GLN A 80 -19.26 7.99 -0.64
N VAL A 81 -18.41 8.79 -1.29
CA VAL A 81 -17.50 9.71 -0.59
C VAL A 81 -18.33 10.86 -0.04
N LEU A 82 -18.44 10.94 1.29
CA LEU A 82 -19.13 12.03 1.98
C LEU A 82 -18.22 13.24 2.18
N GLU A 83 -16.95 12.97 2.47
CA GLU A 83 -15.94 13.99 2.75
C GLU A 83 -14.56 13.48 2.31
N ARG A 84 -13.73 14.39 1.80
CA ARG A 84 -12.31 14.15 1.53
C ARG A 84 -11.49 15.32 2.07
N ARG A 85 -10.43 15.02 2.81
CA ARG A 85 -9.51 16.03 3.35
C ARG A 85 -8.07 15.50 3.42
N PRO A 86 -7.05 16.36 3.21
CA PRO A 86 -5.67 15.99 3.53
C PRO A 86 -5.54 15.66 5.01
N CYS A 87 -4.84 14.57 5.34
CA CYS A 87 -4.57 14.18 6.72
C CYS A 87 -3.09 14.09 7.07
N LEU A 88 -2.21 13.93 6.08
CA LEU A 88 -0.76 13.97 6.31
C LEU A 88 -0.03 14.52 5.08
N ALA A 89 0.80 15.53 5.31
CA ALA A 89 1.69 16.11 4.31
C ALA A 89 3.05 16.38 4.93
N GLU A 90 4.10 16.08 4.17
CA GLU A 90 5.50 16.29 4.55
C GLU A 90 6.25 16.94 3.37
N PRO A 91 7.46 17.50 3.57
CA PRO A 91 8.28 18.01 2.47
C PRO A 91 8.74 16.95 1.46
N TRP A 92 8.60 15.67 1.79
CA TRP A 92 8.87 14.53 0.93
C TRP A 92 7.58 13.85 0.47
N HIS A 93 7.71 12.98 -0.53
CA HIS A 93 6.62 12.16 -1.05
C HIS A 93 6.18 11.12 -0.01
N LEU A 94 4.87 11.03 0.21
CA LEU A 94 4.21 10.00 1.03
C LEU A 94 3.31 9.12 0.15
N SER A 95 3.33 7.82 0.41
CA SER A 95 2.41 6.82 -0.19
C SER A 95 2.16 5.68 0.79
N TYR A 96 1.44 4.63 0.39
CA TYR A 96 1.23 3.42 1.18
C TYR A 96 0.86 3.64 2.68
N PRO A 97 -0.21 4.42 2.99
CA PRO A 97 -0.51 4.88 4.35
C PRO A 97 -1.23 3.81 5.19
N ILE A 98 -0.58 2.71 5.53
CA ILE A 98 -1.22 1.67 6.36
C ILE A 98 -1.60 2.23 7.74
N VAL A 99 -2.87 2.05 8.12
CA VAL A 99 -3.43 2.48 9.41
C VAL A 99 -3.87 1.27 10.24
N PHE A 100 -3.49 1.24 11.51
CA PHE A 100 -3.76 0.09 12.39
C PHE A 100 -3.79 0.49 13.88
N ALA A 101 -4.50 -0.31 14.69
CA ALA A 101 -4.52 -0.18 16.14
C ALA A 101 -3.37 -0.99 16.76
N ALA A 102 -2.61 -0.39 17.68
CA ALA A 102 -1.60 -1.08 18.47
C ALA A 102 -1.30 -0.33 19.77
N ASP A 103 -1.01 -1.06 20.85
CA ASP A 103 -0.55 -0.49 22.13
C ASP A 103 -1.44 0.65 22.66
N GLY A 104 -2.77 0.53 22.49
CA GLY A 104 -3.74 1.53 22.95
C GLY A 104 -3.78 2.82 22.12
N ALA A 105 -3.19 2.83 20.92
CA ALA A 105 -3.21 3.96 20.00
C ALA A 105 -3.56 3.52 18.57
N VAL A 106 -3.87 4.50 17.73
CA VAL A 106 -4.01 4.32 16.29
C VAL A 106 -2.78 4.90 15.62
N TRP A 107 -2.19 4.13 14.72
CA TRP A 107 -0.94 4.44 14.05
C TRP A 107 -1.13 4.49 12.55
N MET A 108 -0.33 5.32 11.88
CA MET A 108 -0.15 5.35 10.44
C MET A 108 1.33 5.15 10.11
N LEU A 109 1.64 4.28 9.15
CA LEU A 109 3.00 3.97 8.72
C LEU A 109 3.14 4.16 7.20
N PRO A 110 3.22 5.40 6.70
CA PRO A 110 3.33 5.64 5.27
C PRO A 110 4.72 5.26 4.73
N GLU A 111 4.79 4.88 3.46
CA GLU A 111 6.07 4.91 2.74
C GLU A 111 6.54 6.37 2.64
N ALA A 112 7.79 6.59 3.06
CA ALA A 112 8.42 7.89 3.06
C ALA A 112 9.90 7.82 2.62
N HIS A 113 10.28 6.92 1.71
CA HIS A 113 11.70 6.59 1.46
C HIS A 113 12.60 7.80 1.14
N ARG A 114 12.05 8.90 0.62
CA ARG A 114 12.77 10.16 0.35
C ARG A 114 13.16 10.95 1.60
N SER A 115 12.59 10.64 2.77
CA SER A 115 13.05 11.15 4.07
C SER A 115 14.38 10.53 4.51
N GLY A 116 14.74 9.37 3.93
CA GLY A 116 15.91 8.59 4.31
C GLY A 116 15.68 7.61 5.47
N THR A 117 14.45 7.50 5.99
CA THR A 117 14.11 6.61 7.12
C THR A 117 12.61 6.27 7.10
N LEU A 118 12.15 5.46 8.07
CA LEU A 118 10.73 5.17 8.26
C LEU A 118 10.19 5.93 9.47
N HIS A 119 9.00 6.51 9.33
CA HIS A 119 8.36 7.28 10.39
C HIS A 119 7.01 6.67 10.74
N LEU A 120 6.83 6.36 12.02
CA LEU A 120 5.57 5.92 12.59
C LEU A 120 4.84 7.14 13.15
N TYR A 121 3.62 7.35 12.69
CA TYR A 121 2.78 8.47 13.07
C TYR A 121 1.66 8.01 14.01
N ARG A 122 1.40 8.76 15.08
CA ARG A 122 0.32 8.51 16.03
C ARG A 122 -0.86 9.43 15.72
N MET A 123 -2.07 8.90 15.78
CA MET A 123 -3.29 9.73 15.75
C MET A 123 -3.35 10.60 17.01
N ARG A 124 -3.60 11.91 16.86
CA ARG A 124 -3.64 12.87 17.97
C ARG A 124 -5.05 13.13 18.49
N SER A 125 -5.88 13.84 17.72
CA SER A 125 -7.26 14.19 18.12
C SER A 125 -8.34 13.68 17.16
N GLY A 126 -7.95 13.03 16.06
CA GLY A 126 -8.85 12.40 15.11
C GLY A 126 -8.13 11.94 13.85
N LEU A 127 -8.85 11.29 12.94
CA LEU A 127 -8.30 10.65 11.74
C LEU A 127 -7.60 11.60 10.76
N HIS A 128 -7.76 12.92 10.94
CA HIS A 128 -7.15 13.95 10.11
C HIS A 128 -5.91 14.60 10.76
N GLU A 129 -5.54 14.21 11.98
CA GLU A 129 -4.42 14.79 12.72
C GLU A 129 -3.45 13.71 13.22
N TRP A 130 -2.25 13.72 12.64
CA TRP A 130 -1.20 12.75 12.88
C TRP A 130 0.09 13.43 13.33
N VAL A 131 0.75 12.87 14.34
CA VAL A 131 2.04 13.34 14.84
C VAL A 131 3.11 12.29 14.61
N ARG A 132 4.27 12.71 14.12
CA ARG A 132 5.44 11.83 13.96
C ARG A 132 5.97 11.47 15.34
N GLU A 133 5.82 10.21 15.74
CA GLU A 133 6.14 9.77 17.10
C GLU A 133 7.50 9.04 17.14
N VAL A 134 7.72 8.10 16.22
CA VAL A 134 8.89 7.22 16.24
C VAL A 134 9.56 7.21 14.88
N GLU A 135 10.89 7.34 14.89
CA GLU A 135 11.74 6.99 13.76
C GLU A 135 12.14 5.51 13.86
N ILE A 136 11.73 4.69 12.89
CA ILE A 136 12.07 3.28 12.81
C ILE A 136 13.34 3.15 11.96
N LYS A 137 14.48 2.98 12.63
CA LYS A 137 15.78 2.77 11.98
C LYS A 137 15.99 1.30 11.68
N LEU A 138 16.20 0.99 10.40
CA LEU A 138 16.50 -0.35 9.90
C LEU A 138 17.88 -0.36 9.20
N ASP A 139 18.29 -1.53 8.75
CA ASP A 139 19.50 -1.71 7.94
C ASP A 139 19.45 -1.01 6.57
N ARG A 140 18.24 -0.83 6.03
CA ARG A 140 17.95 -0.20 4.74
C ARG A 140 16.68 0.64 4.85
N VAL A 141 16.57 1.68 4.03
CA VAL A 141 15.36 2.51 3.96
C VAL A 141 14.22 1.68 3.37
N PRO A 142 13.09 1.51 4.08
CA PRO A 142 12.00 0.66 3.63
C PRO A 142 11.06 1.38 2.65
N VAL A 143 10.49 0.57 1.77
CA VAL A 143 9.48 0.90 0.75
C VAL A 143 8.31 -0.05 0.96
N ASP A 144 7.08 0.48 0.89
CA ASP A 144 5.82 -0.23 1.17
C ASP A 144 5.84 -1.04 2.48
N ALA A 145 6.31 -0.43 3.57
CA ALA A 145 6.49 -1.11 4.84
C ALA A 145 5.13 -1.58 5.43
N THR A 146 4.97 -2.89 5.63
CA THR A 146 3.73 -3.52 6.09
C THR A 146 3.92 -4.15 7.47
N PRO A 147 3.36 -3.58 8.55
CA PRO A 147 3.45 -4.13 9.89
C PRO A 147 2.43 -5.24 10.10
N PHE A 148 2.79 -6.24 10.89
CA PHE A 148 1.92 -7.35 11.24
C PHE A 148 2.26 -7.90 12.63
N SER A 149 1.25 -8.07 13.50
CA SER A 149 1.46 -8.67 14.81
C SER A 149 1.13 -10.16 14.77
N HIS A 150 2.10 -11.00 15.12
CA HIS A 150 1.93 -12.46 15.15
C HIS A 150 2.94 -13.13 16.07
N GLY A 151 2.50 -14.16 16.81
CA GLY A 151 3.37 -14.93 17.70
C GLY A 151 3.97 -14.08 18.84
N GLY A 152 3.24 -13.07 19.32
CA GLY A 152 3.72 -12.16 20.37
C GLY A 152 4.77 -11.16 19.90
N ARG A 153 4.97 -11.00 18.58
CA ARG A 153 5.93 -10.07 17.99
C ARG A 153 5.28 -9.19 16.95
N TRP A 154 5.89 -8.03 16.74
CA TRP A 154 5.68 -7.24 15.54
C TRP A 154 6.66 -7.67 14.46
N TRP A 155 6.15 -7.82 13.25
CA TRP A 155 6.89 -8.07 12.03
C TRP A 155 6.70 -6.88 11.11
N LEU A 156 7.72 -6.55 10.32
CA LEU A 156 7.68 -5.52 9.30
C LEU A 156 8.21 -6.08 8.00
N PHE A 157 7.35 -6.17 7.00
CA PHE A 157 7.69 -6.59 5.64
C PHE A 157 7.96 -5.35 4.79
N TYR A 158 9.08 -5.30 4.07
CA TYR A 158 9.42 -4.14 3.24
C TYR A 158 10.34 -4.50 2.08
N SER A 159 10.37 -3.65 1.06
CA SER A 159 11.44 -3.67 0.07
C SER A 159 12.49 -2.60 0.38
N PRO A 160 13.79 -2.84 0.14
CA PRO A 160 14.82 -1.83 0.38
C PRO A 160 14.91 -0.82 -0.79
N ALA A 161 15.02 0.47 -0.44
CA ALA A 161 15.01 1.59 -1.38
C ALA A 161 16.26 1.73 -2.28
N ASP A 162 17.29 0.90 -2.08
CA ASP A 162 18.66 1.02 -2.62
C ASP A 162 18.71 1.26 -4.13
N ARG A 163 18.05 0.40 -4.91
CA ARG A 163 17.98 0.46 -6.37
C ARG A 163 16.63 -0.04 -6.86
N ARG A 164 16.33 0.20 -8.13
CA ARG A 164 15.03 -0.16 -8.71
C ARG A 164 14.75 -1.65 -8.61
N GLU A 165 15.75 -2.48 -8.87
CA GLU A 165 15.63 -3.94 -8.88
C GLU A 165 15.30 -4.47 -7.49
N THR A 166 15.93 -3.91 -6.44
CA THR A 166 15.69 -4.32 -5.06
C THR A 166 14.34 -3.82 -4.56
N ARG A 167 13.94 -2.58 -4.92
CA ARG A 167 12.61 -2.04 -4.63
C ARG A 167 11.45 -2.85 -5.22
N MET A 168 11.71 -3.62 -6.26
CA MET A 168 10.69 -4.41 -6.96
C MET A 168 10.80 -5.91 -6.68
N GLY A 169 11.99 -6.40 -6.34
CA GLY A 169 12.28 -7.83 -6.28
C GLY A 169 12.78 -8.35 -4.94
N HIS A 170 13.10 -7.51 -3.95
CA HIS A 170 13.60 -7.97 -2.65
C HIS A 170 12.53 -7.79 -1.57
N LEU A 171 12.30 -8.84 -0.79
CA LEU A 171 11.56 -8.77 0.46
C LEU A 171 12.56 -8.85 1.61
N HIS A 172 12.53 -7.84 2.46
CA HIS A 172 13.20 -7.83 3.75
C HIS A 172 12.14 -7.92 4.86
N VAL A 173 12.58 -8.47 5.99
CA VAL A 173 11.78 -8.60 7.21
C VAL A 173 12.56 -7.97 8.36
N ALA A 174 11.87 -7.30 9.26
CA ALA A 174 12.37 -6.94 10.58
C ALA A 174 11.35 -7.34 11.64
N TRP A 175 11.78 -7.43 12.89
CA TRP A 175 10.89 -7.75 14.01
C TRP A 175 11.16 -6.85 15.22
N ALA A 176 10.15 -6.70 16.07
CA ALA A 176 10.22 -5.97 17.33
C ALA A 176 9.25 -6.58 18.36
N GLU A 177 9.50 -6.33 19.64
CA GLU A 177 8.52 -6.68 20.69
C GLU A 177 7.33 -5.70 20.72
N ARG A 178 7.57 -4.45 20.29
CA ARG A 178 6.59 -3.36 20.28
C ARG A 178 6.63 -2.64 18.94
N ILE A 179 5.52 -2.04 18.52
CA ILE A 179 5.49 -1.28 17.25
C ILE A 179 6.47 -0.10 17.26
N THR A 180 6.70 0.48 18.45
CA THR A 180 7.65 1.57 18.67
C THR A 180 9.12 1.12 18.68
N GLY A 181 9.39 -0.18 18.46
CA GLY A 181 10.73 -0.76 18.49
C GLY A 181 11.24 -1.10 19.90
N PRO A 182 12.55 -1.40 20.04
CA PRO A 182 13.55 -1.41 18.96
C PRO A 182 13.25 -2.47 17.89
N TRP A 183 13.59 -2.14 16.64
CA TRP A 183 13.43 -3.03 15.49
C TRP A 183 14.74 -3.72 15.13
N PHE A 184 14.66 -5.02 14.83
CA PHE A 184 15.78 -5.87 14.49
C PHE A 184 15.59 -6.45 13.08
N PRO A 185 16.48 -6.13 12.13
CA PRO A 185 16.44 -6.74 10.80
C PRO A 185 16.61 -8.26 10.91
N HIS A 186 15.83 -9.01 10.13
CA HIS A 186 15.93 -10.46 10.07
C HIS A 186 17.31 -10.87 9.48
N PRO A 187 18.04 -11.81 10.09
CA PRO A 187 19.41 -12.17 9.68
C PRO A 187 19.48 -12.79 8.29
N GLY A 188 18.38 -13.37 7.81
CA GLY A 188 18.24 -13.92 6.46
C GLY A 188 17.86 -12.90 5.38
N ASN A 189 17.92 -11.59 5.64
CA ASN A 189 17.58 -10.58 4.64
C ASN A 189 18.58 -10.54 3.45
N PRO A 190 18.11 -10.39 2.19
CA PRO A 190 16.71 -10.46 1.77
C PRO A 190 16.16 -11.88 1.93
N VAL A 191 14.99 -12.01 2.56
CA VAL A 191 14.34 -13.32 2.77
C VAL A 191 13.70 -13.88 1.49
N ARG A 192 13.50 -13.03 0.47
CA ARG A 192 13.02 -13.42 -0.85
C ARG A 192 13.60 -12.50 -1.93
N ILE A 193 13.98 -13.09 -3.06
CA ILE A 193 14.40 -12.37 -4.28
C ILE A 193 13.56 -12.88 -5.46
N ASP A 194 12.52 -12.13 -5.84
CA ASP A 194 11.60 -12.42 -6.94
C ASP A 194 10.81 -11.15 -7.30
N MET A 195 10.93 -10.67 -8.54
CA MET A 195 10.19 -9.49 -9.03
C MET A 195 8.67 -9.71 -9.06
N ALA A 196 8.18 -10.95 -9.03
CA ALA A 196 6.76 -11.23 -9.11
C ALA A 196 6.06 -11.27 -7.74
N SER A 197 6.79 -11.28 -6.62
CA SER A 197 6.19 -11.64 -5.32
C SER A 197 6.99 -11.19 -4.09
N SER A 198 7.73 -10.09 -4.18
CA SER A 198 8.57 -9.60 -3.06
C SER A 198 8.17 -8.23 -2.52
N ARG A 199 7.75 -7.30 -3.37
CA ARG A 199 7.36 -5.95 -2.93
C ARG A 199 5.99 -6.02 -2.23
N PRO A 200 5.82 -5.55 -0.99
CA PRO A 200 4.51 -5.55 -0.35
C PRO A 200 3.48 -4.74 -1.16
N GLY A 201 2.21 -5.14 -1.06
CA GLY A 201 1.11 -4.57 -1.85
C GLY A 201 -0.23 -4.62 -1.12
N GLY A 202 -0.24 -4.34 0.18
CA GLY A 202 -1.42 -4.22 1.02
C GLY A 202 -1.26 -4.78 2.43
N THR A 203 -2.38 -5.15 3.07
CA THR A 203 -2.43 -5.59 4.47
C THR A 203 -2.09 -7.07 4.62
N ALA A 204 -1.08 -7.40 5.43
CA ALA A 204 -0.85 -8.78 5.85
C ALA A 204 -2.02 -9.29 6.73
N THR A 205 -2.56 -10.47 6.43
CA THR A 205 -3.75 -11.02 7.09
C THR A 205 -3.52 -12.48 7.49
N LEU A 206 -4.06 -12.89 8.64
CA LEU A 206 -4.10 -14.30 9.03
C LEU A 206 -5.36 -14.95 8.45
N ILE A 207 -5.20 -15.93 7.58
CA ILE A 207 -6.30 -16.66 6.93
C ILE A 207 -6.10 -18.14 7.24
N ASP A 208 -7.08 -18.76 7.91
CA ASP A 208 -7.04 -20.17 8.32
C ASP A 208 -5.74 -20.57 9.04
N GLY A 209 -5.23 -19.67 9.89
CA GLY A 209 -4.01 -19.87 10.68
C GLY A 209 -2.70 -19.67 9.91
N ARG A 210 -2.75 -19.26 8.64
CA ARG A 210 -1.57 -18.99 7.80
C ARG A 210 -1.51 -17.52 7.42
N ILE A 211 -0.31 -16.95 7.42
CA ILE A 211 -0.11 -15.53 7.11
C ILE A 211 -0.11 -15.35 5.59
N MET A 212 -0.95 -14.46 5.10
CA MET A 212 -1.00 -14.02 3.71
C MET A 212 -0.52 -12.57 3.65
N LEU A 213 0.57 -12.33 2.93
CA LEU A 213 1.06 -11.00 2.59
C LEU A 213 0.73 -10.71 1.12
N PRO A 214 -0.09 -9.69 0.81
CA PRO A 214 -0.22 -9.22 -0.55
C PRO A 214 1.12 -8.67 -1.06
N THR A 215 1.53 -9.09 -2.24
CA THR A 215 2.76 -8.63 -2.89
C THR A 215 2.50 -8.21 -4.32
N GLN A 216 3.24 -7.22 -4.81
CA GLN A 216 3.14 -6.73 -6.17
C GLN A 216 3.90 -7.66 -7.13
N ASP A 217 3.23 -8.06 -8.20
CA ASP A 217 3.86 -8.64 -9.38
C ASP A 217 4.41 -7.52 -10.27
N CYS A 218 5.70 -7.29 -10.13
CA CYS A 218 6.45 -6.28 -10.84
C CYS A 218 7.16 -6.82 -12.10
N SER A 219 6.88 -8.06 -12.53
CA SER A 219 7.60 -8.75 -13.62
C SER A 219 7.36 -8.11 -15.01
N ARG A 220 6.16 -7.57 -15.25
CA ARG A 220 5.80 -6.93 -16.53
C ARG A 220 5.88 -5.41 -16.47
N THR A 221 5.37 -4.85 -15.38
CA THR A 221 5.36 -3.41 -15.12
C THR A 221 5.28 -3.16 -13.62
N TYR A 222 5.61 -1.96 -13.16
CA TYR A 222 5.44 -1.58 -11.76
C TYR A 222 3.99 -1.84 -11.31
N GLY A 223 3.76 -2.66 -10.28
CA GLY A 223 2.41 -2.96 -9.83
C GLY A 223 1.53 -3.60 -10.90
N GLY A 224 2.05 -4.57 -11.65
CA GLY A 224 1.35 -5.19 -12.78
C GLY A 224 0.19 -6.10 -12.36
N ALA A 225 0.31 -6.74 -11.20
CA ALA A 225 -0.75 -7.49 -10.52
C ALA A 225 -0.44 -7.57 -9.03
N VAL A 226 -1.36 -8.11 -8.24
CA VAL A 226 -1.11 -8.53 -6.85
C VAL A 226 -1.05 -10.06 -6.79
N ARG A 227 -0.15 -10.61 -5.96
CA ARG A 227 -0.09 -12.03 -5.60
C ARG A 227 -0.22 -12.20 -4.09
N PRO A 228 -0.97 -13.21 -3.62
CA PRO A 228 -0.87 -13.62 -2.21
C PRO A 228 0.45 -14.36 -2.00
N LEU A 229 1.31 -13.85 -1.12
CA LEU A 229 2.48 -14.56 -0.62
C LEU A 229 2.10 -15.24 0.70
N TRP A 230 2.06 -16.56 0.68
CA TRP A 230 1.69 -17.36 1.85
C TRP A 230 2.95 -17.74 2.64
N ILE A 231 3.05 -17.27 3.87
CA ILE A 231 4.22 -17.48 4.72
C ILE A 231 4.01 -18.75 5.55
N ASP A 232 4.91 -19.72 5.34
CA ASP A 232 4.90 -21.03 5.97
C ASP A 232 5.74 -21.09 7.25
N ARG A 233 6.78 -20.25 7.31
CA ARG A 233 7.64 -20.09 8.46
C ARG A 233 7.99 -18.62 8.62
N LEU A 234 7.78 -18.10 9.82
CA LEU A 234 8.17 -16.75 10.24
C LEU A 234 8.63 -16.80 11.69
N ASP A 235 9.94 -16.77 11.89
CA ASP A 235 10.57 -16.63 13.19
C ASP A 235 11.81 -15.73 13.07
N GLU A 236 12.50 -15.45 14.18
CA GLU A 236 13.61 -14.49 14.21
C GLU A 236 14.82 -14.91 13.36
N THR A 237 14.86 -16.17 12.95
CA THR A 237 16.01 -16.79 12.27
C THR A 237 15.64 -17.42 10.92
N GLY A 238 14.35 -17.62 10.66
CA GLY A 238 13.87 -18.39 9.52
C GLY A 238 12.64 -17.77 8.86
N PHE A 239 12.68 -17.80 7.53
CA PHE A 239 11.58 -17.39 6.67
C PHE A 239 11.38 -18.42 5.56
N ALA A 240 10.14 -18.81 5.31
CA ALA A 240 9.76 -19.60 4.14
C ALA A 240 8.36 -19.18 3.68
N ALA A 241 8.19 -19.00 2.37
CA ALA A 241 6.92 -18.58 1.80
C ALA A 241 6.75 -19.06 0.36
N ASN A 242 5.50 -19.29 -0.02
CA ASN A 242 5.10 -19.69 -1.37
C ASN A 242 4.13 -18.68 -1.96
N ALA A 243 4.45 -18.18 -3.16
CA ALA A 243 3.60 -17.23 -3.87
C ALA A 243 2.46 -17.96 -4.60
N GLY A 244 1.24 -17.43 -4.47
CA GLY A 244 0.10 -17.85 -5.28
C GLY A 244 0.13 -17.30 -6.70
N ALA A 245 -0.93 -17.60 -7.44
CA ALA A 245 -1.17 -17.03 -8.75
C ALA A 245 -1.41 -15.51 -8.66
N PRO A 246 -1.07 -14.74 -9.72
CA PRO A 246 -1.42 -13.33 -9.78
C PRO A 246 -2.94 -13.18 -9.89
N LEU A 247 -3.48 -12.26 -9.10
CA LEU A 247 -4.88 -11.90 -9.14
C LEU A 247 -5.17 -11.13 -10.43
N PRO A 248 -6.21 -11.51 -11.19
CA PRO A 248 -6.63 -10.73 -12.34
C PRO A 248 -7.17 -9.36 -11.92
N VAL A 249 -7.12 -8.40 -12.83
CA VAL A 249 -7.85 -7.12 -12.65
C VAL A 249 -9.36 -7.40 -12.70
N PRO A 250 -10.19 -6.83 -11.81
CA PRO A 250 -11.64 -7.00 -11.87
C PRO A 250 -12.21 -6.67 -13.25
N ALA A 251 -13.18 -7.45 -13.71
CA ALA A 251 -13.81 -7.26 -15.02
C ALA A 251 -14.49 -5.88 -15.13
N SER A 252 -14.97 -5.33 -14.01
CA SER A 252 -15.59 -4.02 -13.89
C SER A 252 -14.62 -2.83 -14.00
N ALA A 253 -13.30 -3.04 -14.05
CA ALA A 253 -12.29 -1.97 -14.02
C ALA A 253 -12.25 -1.08 -15.29
N GLY A 254 -13.02 -1.44 -16.33
CA GLY A 254 -13.12 -0.65 -17.56
C GLY A 254 -11.77 -0.51 -18.26
N ARG A 255 -11.27 0.73 -18.39
CA ARG A 255 -9.96 1.03 -19.02
C ARG A 255 -8.75 0.78 -18.10
N TYR A 256 -8.97 0.63 -16.80
CA TYR A 256 -7.90 0.45 -15.81
C TYR A 256 -7.44 -1.02 -15.77
N ARG A 257 -6.73 -1.47 -16.81
CA ARG A 257 -6.32 -2.87 -16.98
C ARG A 257 -4.81 -3.08 -17.06
N GLU A 258 -4.03 -2.04 -16.83
CA GLU A 258 -2.57 -2.07 -17.01
C GLU A 258 -1.80 -2.23 -15.68
N GLY A 259 -2.51 -2.39 -14.56
CA GLY A 259 -1.94 -2.80 -13.27
C GLY A 259 -2.95 -2.83 -12.13
N PHE A 260 -2.50 -3.39 -11.02
CA PHE A 260 -3.22 -3.67 -9.78
C PHE A 260 -2.13 -3.88 -8.73
N HIS A 261 -1.98 -2.99 -7.74
CA HIS A 261 -0.82 -3.07 -6.83
C HIS A 261 -1.13 -3.06 -5.34
N THR A 262 -2.36 -2.75 -4.96
CA THR A 262 -2.77 -2.75 -3.55
C THR A 262 -3.97 -3.65 -3.33
N LEU A 263 -3.89 -4.50 -2.31
CA LEU A 263 -4.96 -5.34 -1.78
C LEU A 263 -4.95 -5.20 -0.25
N SER A 264 -5.68 -4.22 0.25
CA SER A 264 -5.71 -3.88 1.67
C SER A 264 -6.96 -4.42 2.34
N SER A 265 -6.80 -5.04 3.51
CA SER A 265 -7.87 -5.62 4.31
C SER A 265 -8.09 -4.79 5.57
N GLY A 266 -9.35 -4.63 5.97
CA GLY A 266 -9.72 -4.06 7.26
C GLY A 266 -11.19 -3.67 7.32
N GLY A 267 -11.80 -3.78 8.51
CA GLY A 267 -13.21 -3.46 8.68
C GLY A 267 -14.15 -4.34 7.85
N GLY A 268 -13.81 -5.59 7.55
CA GLY A 268 -14.67 -6.49 6.76
C GLY A 268 -14.82 -6.12 5.29
N VAL A 269 -14.03 -5.18 4.78
CA VAL A 269 -13.96 -4.84 3.35
C VAL A 269 -12.55 -5.09 2.83
N THR A 270 -12.44 -5.16 1.51
CA THR A 270 -11.16 -5.23 0.79
C THR A 270 -11.04 -4.02 -0.12
N LEU A 271 -9.98 -3.24 0.05
CA LEU A 271 -9.66 -2.12 -0.81
C LEU A 271 -8.64 -2.54 -1.85
N ILE A 272 -8.86 -2.07 -3.08
CA ILE A 272 -7.97 -2.32 -4.21
C ILE A 272 -7.72 -1.03 -4.98
N ASP A 273 -6.70 -1.05 -5.83
CA ASP A 273 -6.56 -0.08 -6.90
C ASP A 273 -6.18 -0.75 -8.22
N VAL A 274 -6.40 -0.02 -9.28
CA VAL A 274 -6.09 -0.45 -10.65
C VAL A 274 -5.56 0.74 -11.43
N LYS A 275 -4.74 0.51 -12.46
CA LYS A 275 -4.23 1.61 -13.31
C LYS A 275 -4.57 1.48 -14.78
N TYR A 276 -4.62 2.63 -15.43
CA TYR A 276 -4.32 2.76 -16.85
C TYR A 276 -3.07 3.65 -17.03
N ILE A 277 -2.50 3.62 -18.22
CA ILE A 277 -1.36 4.43 -18.61
C ILE A 277 -1.85 5.54 -19.54
N ASP A 278 -1.81 6.78 -19.07
CA ASP A 278 -1.99 7.95 -19.92
C ASP A 278 -0.75 8.14 -20.80
N ARG A 279 -0.97 8.19 -22.12
CA ARG A 279 0.02 8.41 -23.18
C ARG A 279 -0.23 9.71 -23.97
N SER A 280 -1.04 10.61 -23.44
CA SER A 280 -1.50 11.82 -24.11
C SER A 280 -0.38 12.85 -24.36
N LEU A 281 -0.54 13.64 -25.42
CA LEU A 281 0.34 14.78 -25.72
C LEU A 281 0.25 15.88 -24.64
N ALA A 282 -0.91 16.03 -23.99
CA ALA A 282 -1.06 16.94 -22.86
C ALA A 282 -0.10 16.59 -21.72
N GLY A 283 0.08 15.29 -21.47
CA GLY A 283 1.08 14.78 -20.54
C GLY A 283 2.52 15.15 -20.93
N LEU A 284 2.85 15.20 -22.22
CA LEU A 284 4.17 15.63 -22.70
C LEU A 284 4.39 17.13 -22.47
N TRP A 285 3.39 17.95 -22.78
CA TRP A 285 3.45 19.41 -22.59
C TRP A 285 3.68 19.80 -21.13
N LEU A 286 3.13 19.05 -20.17
CA LEU A 286 3.42 19.23 -18.75
C LEU A 286 4.91 19.05 -18.43
N GLU A 287 5.58 18.06 -19.04
CA GLU A 287 7.01 17.88 -18.81
C GLU A 287 7.85 19.00 -19.41
N VAL A 288 7.47 19.48 -20.60
CA VAL A 288 8.15 20.61 -21.28
C VAL A 288 8.04 21.88 -20.46
N ARG A 289 6.81 22.27 -20.04
CA ARG A 289 6.58 23.47 -19.23
C ARG A 289 7.41 23.49 -17.95
N ARG A 290 7.64 22.33 -17.35
CA ARG A 290 8.39 22.19 -16.11
C ARG A 290 9.91 22.29 -16.30
N ARG A 291 10.45 21.85 -17.44
CA ARG A 291 11.89 22.03 -17.76
C ARG A 291 12.24 23.48 -18.08
N LEU A 292 11.24 24.30 -18.40
CA LEU A 292 11.38 25.72 -18.75
C LEU A 292 11.19 26.66 -17.54
N ARG A 293 10.90 26.11 -16.35
CA ARG A 293 10.86 26.83 -15.07
C ARG A 293 12.08 26.43 -14.25
#